data_AF-A0A1M3HIS3-F1
#
_entry.id   AF-A0A1M3HIS3-F1
#
_cell.length_a   1.000
_cell.length_b   1.000
_cell.length_c   1.000
_cell.angle_alpha   90.00
_cell.angle_beta   90.00
_cell.angle_gamma   90.00
#
_symmetry.space_group_name_H-M   'P 1'
#
loop_
_entity.id
_entity.type
_entity.pdbx_description
1 polymer ?
#
loop_
_entity_poly.entity_id
_entity_poly.type
_entity_poly.pdbx_seq_one_letter_code
_entity_poly.pdbx_strand_id
1 'polypeptide(L)'
;MNIQVIQIEKITLEWSGWHSFSEISLDVRNAKLKIPDKAGVYEVIPRKGCDKKLTIGQTSNLRDRIRQGLVSGTAPHSTGKRIRKAFSNADFKNIKVRWAVTIRPKAVEEDLHKSYRAMFNCLPKYTKIT
;
A
#
# COMPACT_ATOMS: atom_id res chain seq x y z
N MET A 1 32.17 9.08 23.51
CA MET A 1 31.23 8.49 22.53
C MET A 1 29.88 8.39 23.21
N ASN A 2 28.91 9.21 22.83
CA ASN A 2 27.61 9.26 23.50
C ASN A 2 26.64 8.36 22.75
N ILE A 3 26.20 7.28 23.41
CA ILE A 3 25.22 6.34 22.87
C ILE A 3 23.84 6.81 23.35
N GLN A 4 22.91 7.03 22.42
CA GLN A 4 21.51 7.31 22.74
C GLN A 4 20.65 6.09 22.38
N VAL A 5 19.92 5.57 23.36
CA VAL A 5 18.97 4.46 23.17
C VAL A 5 17.58 5.05 22.92
N ILE A 6 16.92 4.62 21.85
CA ILE A 6 15.54 5.00 21.53
C ILE A 6 14.64 3.78 21.77
N GLN A 7 13.83 3.81 22.82
CA GLN A 7 12.79 2.82 23.03
C GLN A 7 11.56 3.17 22.18
N ILE A 8 11.05 2.20 21.43
CA ILE A 8 9.91 2.37 20.54
C ILE A 8 8.81 1.45 21.04
N GLU A 9 7.65 2.02 21.37
CA GLU A 9 6.48 1.23 21.73
C GLU A 9 5.97 0.37 20.57
N LYS A 10 5.24 -0.69 20.91
CA LYS A 10 4.63 -1.58 19.93
C LYS A 10 3.70 -0.80 19.02
N ILE A 11 3.92 -0.89 17.72
CA ILE A 11 3.04 -0.30 16.71
C ILE A 11 1.90 -1.26 16.42
N THR A 12 0.66 -0.81 16.61
CA THR A 12 -0.55 -1.55 16.20
C THR A 12 -1.13 -0.91 14.94
N LEU A 13 -1.48 -1.74 13.96
CA LEU A 13 -2.04 -1.28 12.69
C LEU A 13 -3.53 -1.62 12.61
N GLU A 14 -4.36 -0.60 12.56
CA GLU A 14 -5.78 -0.72 12.22
C GLU A 14 -5.93 -0.74 10.71
N TRP A 15 -5.89 -1.94 10.14
CA TRP A 15 -6.06 -2.14 8.70
C TRP A 15 -7.50 -1.86 8.27
N SER A 16 -7.66 -1.16 7.15
CA SER A 16 -8.92 -1.11 6.41
C SER A 16 -9.30 -2.51 5.91
N GLY A 17 -10.55 -2.63 5.45
CA GLY A 17 -10.93 -3.72 4.55
C GLY A 17 -10.11 -3.70 3.25
N TRP A 18 -10.21 -4.79 2.49
CA TRP A 18 -9.67 -4.85 1.14
C TRP A 18 -10.63 -4.22 0.15
N HIS A 19 -10.20 -3.16 -0.53
CA HIS A 19 -11.00 -2.42 -1.51
C HIS A 19 -10.44 -2.59 -2.92
N SER A 20 -11.32 -2.79 -3.90
CA SER A 20 -10.87 -2.89 -5.29
C SER A 20 -10.53 -1.52 -5.88
N PHE A 21 -9.70 -1.52 -6.92
CA PHE A 21 -9.43 -0.30 -7.67
C PHE A 21 -10.68 0.25 -8.36
N SER A 22 -11.61 -0.61 -8.79
CA SER A 22 -12.91 -0.17 -9.32
C SER A 22 -13.76 0.54 -8.26
N GLU A 23 -13.84 0.01 -7.04
CA GLU A 23 -14.55 0.64 -5.92
C GLU A 23 -13.98 2.03 -5.64
N ILE A 24 -12.66 2.14 -5.55
CA ILE A 24 -11.98 3.42 -5.27
C ILE A 24 -12.18 4.42 -6.42
N SER A 25 -12.15 3.95 -7.67
CA SER A 25 -12.31 4.81 -8.85
C SER A 25 -13.74 5.36 -8.97
N LEU A 26 -14.76 4.56 -8.64
CA LEU A 26 -16.17 4.97 -8.71
C LEU A 26 -16.55 5.92 -7.57
N ASP A 27 -15.87 5.82 -6.43
CA ASP A 27 -16.18 6.58 -5.22
C ASP A 27 -15.75 8.06 -5.24
N VAL A 28 -15.05 8.51 -6.30
CA VAL A 28 -14.67 9.93 -6.47
C VAL A 28 -15.90 10.85 -6.47
N ARG A 29 -17.08 10.34 -6.85
CA ARG A 29 -18.34 11.11 -6.87
C ARG A 29 -19.24 10.90 -5.64
N ASN A 30 -19.06 9.82 -4.87
CA ASN A 30 -20.01 9.39 -3.82
C ASN A 30 -19.45 9.32 -2.39
N ALA A 31 -18.13 9.51 -2.19
CA ALA A 31 -17.47 9.67 -0.90
C ALA A 31 -17.80 8.62 0.20
N LYS A 32 -18.28 7.43 -0.16
CA LYS A 32 -18.59 6.35 0.78
C LYS A 32 -17.32 5.72 1.32
N LEU A 33 -16.27 5.65 0.51
CA LEU A 33 -14.97 5.10 0.90
C LEU A 33 -14.01 6.21 1.32
N LYS A 34 -13.97 6.46 2.63
CA LYS A 34 -13.07 7.46 3.23
C LYS A 34 -11.66 6.92 3.37
N ILE A 35 -10.81 7.23 2.38
CA ILE A 35 -9.35 7.06 2.52
C ILE A 35 -8.80 8.27 3.30
N PRO A 36 -8.12 8.06 4.43
CA PRO A 36 -7.61 9.14 5.26
C PRO A 36 -6.50 9.93 4.54
N ASP A 37 -6.46 11.23 4.77
CA ASP A 37 -5.41 12.18 4.37
C ASP A 37 -4.28 12.21 5.41
N LYS A 38 -3.84 11.03 5.85
CA LYS A 38 -2.81 10.85 6.88
C LYS A 38 -1.66 9.99 6.35
N ALA A 39 -0.52 10.07 7.03
CA ALA A 39 0.59 9.17 6.79
C ALA A 39 0.21 7.73 7.15
N GLY A 40 0.79 6.78 6.43
CA GLY A 40 0.50 5.38 6.65
C GLY A 40 1.18 4.43 5.69
N VAL A 41 0.75 3.18 5.77
CA VAL A 41 1.20 2.09 4.91
C VAL A 41 0.03 1.48 4.16
N TYR A 42 0.31 0.86 3.03
CA TYR A 42 -0.67 0.17 2.22
C TYR A 42 -0.10 -1.11 1.64
N GLU A 43 -0.99 -2.06 1.35
CA GLU A 43 -0.67 -3.31 0.66
C GLU A 43 -1.55 -3.45 -0.56
N VAL A 44 -1.01 -4.04 -1.63
CA VAL A 44 -1.75 -4.30 -2.86
C VAL A 44 -1.66 -5.78 -3.22
N ILE A 45 -2.78 -6.39 -3.60
CA ILE A 45 -2.88 -7.77 -4.07
C ILE A 45 -3.60 -7.84 -5.43
N PRO A 46 -3.31 -8.83 -6.29
CA PRO A 46 -3.92 -8.91 -7.60
C PRO A 46 -5.42 -9.23 -7.54
N ARG A 47 -5.86 -10.02 -6.55
CA ARG A 47 -7.27 -10.37 -6.29
C ARG A 47 -7.46 -10.87 -4.87
N LYS A 48 -8.72 -10.94 -4.40
CA LYS A 48 -9.07 -11.51 -3.08
C LYS A 48 -8.61 -12.96 -2.98
N GLY A 49 -8.08 -13.35 -1.81
CA GLY A 49 -7.58 -14.71 -1.56
C GLY A 49 -6.18 -14.98 -2.13
N CYS A 50 -5.49 -13.96 -2.67
CA CYS A 50 -4.09 -14.06 -3.03
C CYS A 50 -3.22 -13.49 -1.90
N ASP A 51 -2.35 -14.32 -1.33
CA ASP A 51 -1.46 -13.88 -0.24
C ASP A 51 -0.25 -13.11 -0.76
N LYS A 52 0.17 -13.39 -2.00
CA LYS A 52 1.30 -12.71 -2.63
C LYS A 52 0.98 -11.26 -2.94
N LYS A 53 1.72 -10.35 -2.32
CA LYS A 53 1.55 -8.90 -2.50
C LYS A 53 2.20 -8.45 -3.80
N LEU A 54 1.52 -7.57 -4.52
CA LEU A 54 2.09 -6.81 -5.65
C LEU A 54 3.08 -5.77 -5.13
N THR A 55 2.72 -5.08 -4.06
CA THR A 55 3.56 -4.10 -3.38
C THR A 55 3.08 -3.90 -1.94
N ILE A 56 4.01 -3.54 -1.07
CA ILE A 56 3.77 -2.97 0.24
C ILE A 56 4.49 -1.63 0.21
N GLY A 57 3.78 -0.55 0.52
CA GLY A 57 4.29 0.81 0.36
C GLY A 57 3.97 1.72 1.53
N GLN A 58 4.82 2.71 1.77
CA GLN A 58 4.54 3.82 2.69
C GLN A 58 4.17 5.13 1.97
N THR A 59 3.54 6.05 2.68
CA THR A 59 3.28 7.42 2.20
C THR A 59 3.02 8.39 3.35
N SER A 60 3.26 9.68 3.10
CA SER A 60 2.84 10.79 3.97
C SER A 60 1.35 11.13 3.85
N ASN A 61 0.71 10.74 2.75
CA ASN A 61 -0.72 10.92 2.51
C ASN A 61 -1.29 9.68 1.81
N LEU A 62 -2.13 8.91 2.52
CA LEU A 62 -2.77 7.69 2.03
C LEU A 62 -3.75 7.97 0.90
N ARG A 63 -4.61 8.99 1.05
CA ARG A 63 -5.61 9.37 0.04
C ARG A 63 -4.97 9.63 -1.32
N ASP A 64 -3.94 10.47 -1.36
CA ASP A 64 -3.31 10.87 -2.62
C ASP A 64 -2.52 9.72 -3.23
N ARG A 65 -1.75 8.99 -2.42
CA ARG A 65 -0.97 7.84 -2.88
C ARG A 65 -1.84 6.77 -3.52
N ILE A 66 -2.96 6.44 -2.88
CA ILE A 66 -3.85 5.39 -3.35
C ILE A 66 -4.70 5.88 -4.52
N ARG A 67 -5.45 6.99 -4.36
CA ARG A 67 -6.35 7.47 -5.42
C ARG A 67 -5.57 7.96 -6.63
N GLN A 68 -4.63 8.88 -6.41
CA GLN A 68 -3.95 9.57 -7.50
C GLN A 68 -2.77 8.77 -8.05
N GLY A 69 -2.00 8.11 -7.17
CA GLY A 69 -0.81 7.35 -7.58
C GLY A 69 -1.12 5.96 -8.14
N LEU A 70 -1.85 5.14 -7.37
CA LEU A 70 -2.12 3.75 -7.72
C LEU A 70 -3.31 3.59 -8.68
N VAL A 71 -4.46 4.18 -8.34
CA VAL A 71 -5.72 3.94 -9.06
C VAL A 71 -5.81 4.78 -10.34
N SER A 72 -5.83 6.11 -10.23
CA SER A 72 -5.98 6.98 -11.42
C SER A 72 -4.69 7.11 -12.23
N GLY A 73 -3.54 7.12 -11.56
CA GLY A 73 -2.24 7.37 -12.20
C GLY A 73 -1.98 8.82 -12.58
N THR A 74 -2.74 9.77 -12.01
CA THR A 74 -2.55 11.21 -12.23
C THR A 74 -1.36 11.78 -11.47
N ALA A 75 -0.87 11.10 -10.43
CA ALA A 75 0.34 11.48 -9.70
C ALA A 75 1.53 10.56 -10.07
N PRO A 76 2.78 11.08 -10.13
CA PRO A 76 3.97 10.27 -10.39
C PRO A 76 4.11 9.10 -9.42
N HIS A 77 3.91 7.89 -9.93
CA HIS A 77 3.98 6.67 -9.12
C HIS A 77 4.59 5.52 -9.93
N SER A 78 5.89 5.26 -9.73
CA SER A 78 6.63 4.25 -10.51
C SER A 78 6.01 2.85 -10.39
N THR A 79 5.62 2.45 -9.18
CA THR A 79 4.92 1.19 -8.91
C THR A 79 3.54 1.16 -9.57
N GLY A 80 2.78 2.25 -9.50
CA GLY A 80 1.46 2.36 -10.13
C GLY A 80 1.55 2.22 -11.66
N LYS A 81 2.56 2.85 -12.27
CA LYS A 81 2.85 2.73 -13.70
C LYS A 81 3.19 1.28 -14.10
N ARG A 82 3.99 0.57 -13.29
CA ARG A 82 4.34 -0.84 -13.53
C ARG A 82 3.12 -1.75 -13.42
N ILE A 83 2.26 -1.54 -12.42
CA ILE A 83 1.02 -2.30 -12.25
C ILE A 83 0.09 -2.07 -13.45
N ARG A 84 -0.19 -0.81 -13.83
CA ARG A 84 -1.05 -0.50 -14.99
C ARG A 84 -0.55 -1.10 -16.30
N LYS A 85 0.77 -1.20 -16.50
CA LYS A 85 1.37 -1.85 -17.68
C LYS A 85 1.26 -3.38 -17.67
N ALA A 86 1.18 -4.00 -16.49
CA ALA A 86 1.28 -5.44 -16.34
C ALA A 86 -0.08 -6.17 -16.30
N PHE A 87 -1.18 -5.43 -16.15
CA PHE A 87 -2.53 -5.98 -16.03
C PHE A 87 -3.43 -5.42 -17.12
N SER A 88 -4.32 -6.25 -17.66
CA SER A 88 -5.38 -5.79 -18.56
C SER A 88 -6.32 -4.81 -17.84
N ASN A 89 -7.10 -4.01 -18.57
CA ASN A 89 -8.09 -3.13 -17.95
C ASN A 89 -9.12 -3.88 -17.10
N ALA A 90 -9.47 -5.11 -17.47
CA ALA A 90 -10.39 -5.95 -16.69
C ALA A 90 -9.74 -6.41 -15.38
N ASP A 91 -8.49 -6.85 -15.42
CA ASP A 91 -7.78 -7.32 -14.23
C ASP A 91 -7.39 -6.16 -13.30
N PHE A 92 -7.00 -5.02 -13.86
CA PHE A 92 -6.61 -3.83 -13.09
C PHE A 92 -7.73 -3.37 -12.16
N LYS A 93 -8.99 -3.44 -12.61
CA LYS A 93 -10.17 -3.10 -11.80
C LYS A 93 -10.34 -4.00 -10.57
N ASN A 94 -9.88 -5.25 -10.66
CA ASN A 94 -10.02 -6.28 -9.62
C ASN A 94 -8.87 -6.29 -8.60
N ILE A 95 -7.77 -5.57 -8.90
CA ILE A 95 -6.67 -5.36 -7.95
C ILE A 95 -7.24 -4.74 -6.68
N LYS A 96 -6.78 -5.25 -5.53
CA LYS A 96 -7.23 -4.77 -4.22
C LYS A 96 -6.12 -4.10 -3.45
N VAL A 97 -6.50 -3.12 -2.65
CA VAL A 97 -5.63 -2.40 -1.72
C VAL A 97 -6.28 -2.32 -0.35
N ARG A 98 -5.46 -2.38 0.69
CA ARG A 98 -5.81 -2.00 2.05
C ARG A 98 -4.76 -1.05 2.61
N TRP A 99 -5.11 -0.30 3.64
CA TRP A 99 -4.21 0.67 4.26
C TRP A 99 -4.37 0.70 5.78
N ALA A 100 -3.36 1.23 6.46
CA ALA A 100 -3.39 1.54 7.88
C ALA A 100 -2.69 2.87 8.13
N VAL A 101 -3.28 3.71 8.99
CA VAL A 101 -2.67 4.97 9.44
C VAL A 101 -1.57 4.63 10.45
N THR A 102 -0.43 5.31 10.36
CA THR A 102 0.64 5.18 11.35
C THR A 102 1.53 6.42 11.36
N ILE A 103 2.07 6.74 12.54
CA ILE A 103 3.03 7.84 12.73
C ILE A 103 4.46 7.47 12.29
N ARG A 104 4.75 6.18 12.06
CA ARG A 104 6.09 5.67 11.69
C ARG A 104 6.04 4.81 10.42
N PRO A 105 5.55 5.36 9.29
CA PRO A 105 5.21 4.57 8.10
C PRO A 105 6.42 3.85 7.47
N LYS A 106 7.61 4.43 7.53
CA LYS A 106 8.85 3.80 7.04
C LYS A 106 9.24 2.56 7.85
N ALA A 107 9.27 2.66 9.17
CA ALA A 107 9.60 1.52 10.05
C ALA A 107 8.59 0.38 9.89
N VAL A 108 7.31 0.73 9.72
CA VAL A 108 6.25 -0.25 9.47
C VAL A 108 6.41 -0.94 8.12
N GLU A 109 6.68 -0.20 7.04
CA GLU A 109 6.93 -0.80 5.72
C GLU A 109 8.10 -1.78 5.76
N GLU A 110 9.21 -1.41 6.41
CA GLU A 110 10.39 -2.27 6.56
C GLU A 110 10.04 -3.57 7.31
N ASP A 111 9.27 -3.48 8.41
CA ASP A 111 8.85 -4.65 9.17
C ASP A 111 7.88 -5.56 8.40
N LEU A 112 6.95 -4.96 7.65
CA LEU A 112 6.05 -5.70 6.76
C LEU A 112 6.81 -6.39 5.62
N HIS A 113 7.86 -5.76 5.06
CA HIS A 113 8.73 -6.39 4.07
C HIS A 113 9.52 -7.56 4.67
N LYS A 114 10.04 -7.42 5.89
CA LYS A 114 10.72 -8.52 6.61
C LYS A 114 9.78 -9.69 6.83
N SER A 115 8.58 -9.42 7.33
CA SER A 115 7.54 -10.43 7.56
C SER A 115 7.14 -11.14 6.26
N TYR A 116 6.94 -10.39 5.17
CA TYR A 116 6.64 -10.95 3.86
C TYR A 116 7.78 -11.81 3.33
N ARG A 117 9.04 -11.35 3.47
CA ARG A 117 10.22 -12.11 3.04
C ARG A 117 10.41 -13.39 3.85
N ALA A 118 10.15 -13.36 5.15
CA ALA A 118 10.18 -14.56 5.99
C ALA A 118 9.15 -15.60 5.53
N MET A 119 7.97 -15.15 5.08
CA MET A 119 6.89 -16.04 4.62
C MET A 119 7.10 -16.56 3.20
N PHE A 120 7.59 -15.74 2.28
CA PHE A 120 7.63 -16.05 0.84
C PHE A 120 9.04 -16.16 0.23
N ASN A 121 10.08 -15.98 1.05
CA ASN A 121 11.49 -15.95 0.65
C ASN A 121 11.82 -14.95 -0.48
N CYS A 122 11.00 -13.91 -0.65
CA CYS A 122 11.17 -12.87 -1.66
C CYS A 122 10.48 -11.57 -1.22
N LEU A 123 10.74 -10.47 -1.93
CA LEU A 123 9.99 -9.23 -1.76
C LEU A 123 8.72 -9.20 -2.63
N PRO A 124 7.75 -8.32 -2.36
CA PRO A 124 6.62 -8.10 -3.25
C PRO A 124 7.06 -7.75 -4.67
N LYS A 125 6.29 -8.19 -5.68
CA LYS A 125 6.67 -8.18 -7.10
C LYS A 125 7.18 -6.83 -7.63
N TYR A 126 6.57 -5.73 -7.19
CA TYR A 126 6.89 -4.38 -7.65
C TYR A 126 7.61 -3.53 -6.61
N THR A 127 8.06 -4.12 -5.50
CA THR A 127 8.99 -3.46 -4.58
C THR A 127 10.32 -3.24 -5.30
N LYS A 128 10.86 -2.03 -5.22
CA LYS A 128 12.24 -1.78 -5.67
C LYS A 128 13.19 -2.28 -4.58
N ILE A 129 14.18 -3.05 -4.99
CA ILE A 129 15.39 -3.22 -4.18
C ILE A 129 16.16 -1.91 -4.38
N THR A 130 16.25 -1.11 -3.33
CA THR A 130 17.13 0.07 -3.29
C THR A 130 18.41 -0.32 -2.59
#